data_AF-A0AAU9NUW7-F1
#
_entry.id   AF-A0AAU9NUW7-F1
#
_cell.length_a   1.000
_cell.length_b   1.000
_cell.length_c   1.000
_cell.angle_alpha   90.00
_cell.angle_beta   90.00
_cell.angle_gamma   90.00
#
_symmetry.space_group_name_H-M   'P 1'
#
loop_
_entity.id
_entity.type
_entity.pdbx_description
1 polymer ?
#
loop_
_entity_poly.entity_id
_entity_poly.type
_entity_poly.pdbx_seq_one_letter_code
_entity_poly.pdbx_strand_id
1 'polypeptide(L)'
;MTWKEEMLSHNHLTPTDDHVWANLLPRKPLKQADEVAWMMMYKHMKNLVSGNFLKEVPMGDVRLDPRSIHGQAQQTNLKYLMMLEVDSLVWSFRKTANLPTLGVPYGGWESSDQELRGHFVGQCTSILGVI
;
A
#
# COMPACT_ATOMS: atom_id res chain seq x y z
N MET A 1 20.32 -29.66 11.96
CA MET A 1 19.70 -28.45 11.42
C MET A 1 20.84 -27.51 11.09
N THR A 2 21.02 -27.25 9.81
CA THR A 2 22.29 -26.76 9.25
C THR A 2 22.17 -25.25 9.07
N TRP A 3 23.20 -24.46 9.42
CA TRP A 3 23.23 -22.98 9.33
C TRP A 3 22.67 -22.36 8.03
N LYS A 4 22.64 -23.13 6.93
CA LYS A 4 21.99 -22.76 5.67
C LYS A 4 20.47 -22.57 5.78
N GLU A 5 19.79 -23.37 6.60
CA GLU A 5 18.34 -23.32 6.81
C GLU A 5 17.93 -22.06 7.58
N GLU A 6 18.71 -21.64 8.58
CA GLU A 6 18.46 -20.40 9.34
C GLU A 6 18.64 -19.14 8.47
N MET A 7 19.68 -19.08 7.64
CA MET A 7 19.93 -17.92 6.78
C MET A 7 18.84 -17.71 5.71
N LEU A 8 18.18 -18.79 5.27
CA LEU A 8 17.11 -18.70 4.28
C LEU A 8 15.76 -18.27 4.90
N SER A 9 15.54 -18.53 6.19
CA SER A 9 14.27 -18.23 6.86
C SER A 9 14.01 -16.73 7.08
N HIS A 10 15.06 -15.90 7.09
CA HIS A 10 14.97 -14.46 7.40
C HIS A 10 14.88 -13.56 6.16
N ASN A 11 14.99 -14.12 4.95
CA ASN A 11 14.97 -13.34 3.71
C ASN A 11 13.57 -13.39 3.10
N HIS A 12 12.80 -12.33 3.32
CA HIS A 12 11.57 -12.08 2.57
C HIS A 12 11.93 -11.73 1.12
N LEU A 13 12.16 -12.75 0.30
CA LEU A 13 12.50 -12.59 -1.11
C LEU A 13 11.29 -12.04 -1.86
N THR A 14 11.27 -10.73 -2.07
CA THR A 14 10.32 -10.14 -3.01
C THR A 14 10.87 -10.32 -4.44
N PRO A 15 10.04 -10.60 -5.45
CA PRO A 15 10.50 -10.83 -6.83
C PRO A 15 11.26 -9.65 -7.48
N THR A 16 11.22 -8.49 -6.83
CA THR A 16 11.83 -7.23 -7.29
C THR A 16 13.26 -7.04 -6.79
N ASP A 17 13.69 -7.79 -5.78
CA ASP A 17 14.95 -7.53 -5.07
C ASP A 17 16.16 -8.21 -5.73
N ASP A 18 16.51 -7.74 -6.93
CA ASP A 18 17.52 -8.34 -7.83
C ASP A 18 18.90 -8.52 -7.15
N HIS A 19 19.24 -7.69 -6.15
CA HIS A 19 20.52 -7.74 -5.43
C HIS A 19 20.64 -8.92 -4.45
N VAL A 20 19.54 -9.35 -3.82
CA VAL A 20 19.56 -10.48 -2.88
C VAL A 20 19.71 -11.80 -3.63
N TRP A 21 19.12 -11.91 -4.82
CA TRP A 21 19.26 -13.06 -5.72
C TRP A 21 20.67 -13.19 -6.29
N ALA A 22 21.33 -12.08 -6.63
CA ALA A 22 22.72 -12.10 -7.11
C ALA A 22 23.69 -12.67 -6.07
N ASN A 23 23.42 -12.49 -4.77
CA ASN A 23 24.27 -13.01 -3.70
C ASN A 23 24.13 -14.53 -3.46
N LEU A 24 23.13 -15.20 -4.05
CA LEU A 24 22.98 -16.65 -4.02
C LEU A 24 23.93 -17.37 -5.01
N LEU A 25 24.68 -16.61 -5.83
CA LEU A 25 25.73 -17.14 -6.68
C LEU A 25 26.73 -17.99 -5.87
N PRO A 26 27.05 -19.22 -6.31
CA PRO A 26 28.22 -19.93 -5.78
C PRO A 26 29.47 -19.06 -6.03
N ARG A 27 30.16 -18.62 -4.97
CA ARG A 27 31.32 -17.71 -5.00
C ARG A 27 32.56 -18.21 -5.77
N LYS A 28 32.45 -19.25 -6.60
CA LYS A 28 33.55 -19.69 -7.46
C LYS A 28 33.63 -18.77 -8.68
N PRO A 29 34.83 -18.50 -9.23
CA PRO A 29 34.96 -17.72 -10.45
C PRO A 29 34.30 -18.51 -11.59
N LEU A 30 33.11 -18.06 -12.02
CA LEU A 30 32.38 -18.64 -13.13
C LEU A 30 33.08 -18.21 -14.43
N LYS A 31 33.18 -19.13 -15.41
CA LYS A 31 33.57 -18.72 -16.77
C LYS A 31 32.41 -17.95 -17.39
N GLN A 32 32.68 -17.03 -18.31
CA GLN A 32 31.67 -16.14 -18.91
C GLN A 32 30.46 -16.88 -19.53
N ALA A 33 30.65 -18.13 -19.99
CA ALA A 33 29.55 -18.99 -20.47
C ALA A 33 28.60 -19.45 -19.35
N ASP A 34 29.12 -19.69 -18.15
CA ASP A 34 28.33 -20.12 -17.00
C ASP A 34 27.50 -18.95 -16.44
N GLU A 35 28.03 -17.72 -16.52
CA GLU A 35 27.29 -16.49 -16.18
C GLU A 35 26.08 -16.31 -17.11
N VAL A 36 26.25 -16.50 -18.42
CA VAL A 36 25.16 -16.39 -19.40
C VAL A 36 24.11 -17.48 -19.19
N ALA A 37 24.53 -18.73 -18.98
CA ALA A 37 23.62 -19.84 -18.69
C ALA A 37 22.79 -19.58 -17.43
N TRP A 38 23.42 -19.01 -16.40
CA TRP A 38 22.74 -18.64 -15.18
C TRP A 38 21.78 -17.47 -15.38
N MET A 39 22.16 -16.43 -16.12
CA MET A 39 21.27 -15.31 -16.43
C MET A 39 20.04 -15.77 -17.24
N MET A 40 20.17 -16.77 -18.10
CA MET A 40 19.01 -17.37 -18.80
C MET A 40 18.10 -18.16 -17.85
N MET A 41 18.69 -18.95 -16.93
CA MET A 41 17.93 -19.68 -15.92
C MET A 41 17.23 -18.73 -14.93
N TYR A 42 17.89 -17.64 -14.53
CA TYR A 42 17.33 -16.56 -13.73
C TYR A 42 16.13 -15.91 -14.43
N LYS A 43 16.28 -15.52 -15.70
CA LYS A 43 15.19 -14.93 -16.48
C LYS A 43 14.00 -15.88 -16.61
N HIS A 44 14.25 -17.18 -16.76
CA HIS A 44 13.20 -18.20 -16.81
C HIS A 44 12.46 -18.32 -15.47
N MET A 45 13.19 -18.40 -14.35
CA MET A 45 12.58 -18.46 -13.01
C MET A 45 11.85 -17.17 -12.64
N LYS A 46 12.41 -16.00 -12.95
CA LYS A 46 11.74 -14.72 -12.77
C LYS A 46 10.45 -14.67 -13.58
N ASN A 47 10.46 -15.09 -14.86
CA ASN A 47 9.25 -15.13 -15.67
C ASN A 47 8.18 -16.11 -15.16
N LEU A 48 8.58 -17.23 -14.55
CA LEU A 48 7.65 -18.16 -13.89
C LEU A 48 6.95 -17.54 -12.67
N VAL A 49 7.64 -16.65 -11.95
CA VAL A 49 7.12 -15.95 -10.77
C VAL A 49 6.46 -14.60 -11.11
N SER A 50 6.85 -13.97 -12.23
CA SER A 50 6.45 -12.60 -12.61
C SER A 50 5.06 -12.51 -13.24
N GLY A 51 4.35 -13.63 -13.40
CA GLY A 51 2.98 -13.63 -13.90
C GLY A 51 1.99 -13.96 -12.79
N ASN A 52 1.43 -12.94 -12.13
CA ASN A 52 0.19 -13.02 -11.34
C ASN A 52 0.02 -14.28 -10.47
N PHE A 53 1.11 -14.80 -9.88
CA PHE A 53 1.07 -16.06 -9.15
C PHE A 53 0.16 -15.97 -7.92
N LEU A 54 0.13 -14.78 -7.32
CA LEU A 54 -0.82 -14.41 -6.29
C LEU A 54 -1.80 -13.39 -6.86
N LYS A 55 -3.09 -13.61 -6.59
CA LYS A 55 -4.15 -12.66 -6.89
C LYS A 55 -4.57 -11.99 -5.60
N GLU A 56 -4.74 -10.68 -5.65
CA GLU A 56 -5.35 -9.93 -4.56
C GLU A 56 -6.79 -10.41 -4.37
N VAL A 57 -7.20 -10.56 -3.12
CA VAL A 57 -8.59 -10.86 -2.78
C VAL A 57 -9.33 -9.53 -2.68
N PRO A 58 -10.44 -9.34 -3.40
CA PRO A 58 -11.18 -8.09 -3.32
C PRO A 58 -11.70 -7.90 -1.90
N MET A 59 -11.67 -6.65 -1.42
CA MET A 59 -11.95 -6.37 -0.01
C MET A 59 -13.38 -6.72 0.42
N GLY A 60 -14.35 -6.69 -0.51
CA GLY A 60 -15.73 -7.13 -0.27
C GLY A 60 -15.88 -8.62 0.08
N ASP A 61 -14.89 -9.44 -0.29
CA ASP A 61 -14.85 -10.87 0.03
C ASP A 61 -14.13 -11.16 1.36
N VAL A 62 -13.58 -10.13 2.01
CA VAL A 62 -12.85 -10.24 3.27
C VAL A 62 -13.62 -9.55 4.39
N ARG A 63 -14.01 -10.31 5.42
CA ARG A 63 -14.63 -9.75 6.63
C ARG A 63 -13.68 -9.89 7.81
N LEU A 64 -13.36 -8.77 8.44
CA LEU A 64 -12.59 -8.76 9.68
C LEU A 64 -13.47 -9.20 10.85
N ASP A 65 -12.92 -9.99 11.76
CA ASP A 65 -13.59 -10.30 13.02
C ASP A 65 -13.70 -9.00 13.86
N PRO A 66 -14.92 -8.56 14.25
CA PRO A 66 -15.12 -7.34 15.03
C PRO A 66 -14.37 -7.32 16.37
N ARG A 67 -14.04 -8.49 16.93
CA ARG A 67 -13.30 -8.60 18.20
C ARG A 67 -11.79 -8.53 18.02
N SER A 68 -11.29 -8.74 16.79
CA SER A 68 -9.86 -8.60 16.49
C SER A 68 -9.41 -7.13 16.61
N ILE A 69 -8.11 -6.92 16.78
CA ILE A 69 -7.52 -5.58 16.81
C ILE A 69 -7.83 -4.79 15.52
N HIS A 70 -7.87 -5.49 14.37
CA HIS A 70 -8.13 -4.87 13.08
C HIS A 70 -9.62 -4.50 12.91
N GLY A 71 -10.53 -5.34 13.39
CA GLY A 71 -11.97 -5.02 13.41
C GLY A 71 -12.28 -3.83 14.34
N GLN A 72 -11.64 -3.76 15.50
CA GLN A 72 -11.77 -2.60 16.41
C GLN A 72 -11.21 -1.32 15.78
N ALA A 73 -10.07 -1.41 15.07
CA ALA A 73 -9.51 -0.28 14.34
C ALA A 73 -10.43 0.19 13.20
N GLN A 74 -11.00 -0.72 12.41
CA GLN A 74 -11.97 -0.40 11.36
C GLN A 74 -13.19 0.31 11.93
N GLN A 75 -13.77 -0.20 13.02
CA GLN A 75 -14.93 0.40 13.68
C GLN A 75 -14.63 1.78 14.25
N THR A 76 -13.43 1.97 14.81
CA THR A 76 -13.00 3.26 15.35
C THR A 76 -12.80 4.28 14.24
N ASN A 77 -12.19 3.88 13.12
CA ASN A 77 -12.03 4.72 11.94
C ASN A 77 -13.40 5.11 11.35
N LEU A 78 -14.34 4.16 11.25
CA LEU A 78 -15.71 4.44 10.81
C LEU A 78 -16.39 5.48 11.70
N LYS A 79 -16.29 5.33 13.03
CA LYS A 79 -16.85 6.31 13.97
C LYS A 79 -16.24 7.70 13.80
N TYR A 80 -14.93 7.78 13.60
CA TYR A 80 -14.24 9.05 13.36
C TYR A 80 -14.75 9.72 12.08
N LEU A 81 -14.91 8.97 10.99
CA LEU A 81 -15.44 9.50 9.73
C LEU A 81 -16.87 10.01 9.87
N MET A 82 -17.71 9.35 10.67
CA MET A 82 -19.08 9.79 10.95
C MET A 82 -19.15 11.06 11.83
N MET A 83 -18.07 11.41 12.55
CA MET A 83 -18.00 12.66 13.31
C MET A 83 -17.67 13.87 12.42
N LEU A 84 -17.21 13.66 11.19
CA LEU A 84 -16.88 14.74 10.27
C LEU A 84 -18.15 15.36 9.69
N GLU A 85 -18.22 16.68 9.73
CA GLU A 85 -19.32 17.48 9.21
C GLU A 85 -19.10 17.72 7.71
N VAL A 86 -20.02 17.20 6.91
CA VAL A 86 -19.92 17.21 5.45
C VAL A 86 -19.84 18.62 4.89
N ASP A 87 -20.61 19.58 5.43
CA ASP A 87 -20.61 20.97 4.95
C ASP A 87 -19.26 21.67 5.16
N SER A 88 -18.60 21.39 6.29
CA SER A 88 -17.27 21.91 6.61
C SER A 88 -16.17 21.25 5.77
N LEU A 89 -16.31 19.96 5.41
CA LEU A 89 -15.43 19.24 4.47
C LEU A 89 -15.53 19.82 3.04
N VAL A 90 -16.75 20.04 2.53
CA VAL A 90 -16.95 20.52 1.14
C VAL A 90 -16.80 22.03 1.00
N TRP A 91 -16.56 22.74 2.10
CA TRP A 91 -16.45 24.20 2.14
C TRP A 91 -15.42 24.74 1.15
N SER A 92 -14.23 24.13 1.08
CA SER A 92 -13.14 24.55 0.20
C SER A 92 -13.48 24.38 -1.29
N PHE A 93 -14.19 23.31 -1.64
CA PHE A 93 -14.70 23.07 -3.00
C PHE A 93 -15.76 24.09 -3.38
N ARG A 94 -16.73 24.34 -2.49
CA ARG A 94 -17.77 25.36 -2.70
C ARG A 94 -17.14 26.74 -2.87
N LYS A 95 -16.13 27.07 -2.06
CA LYS A 95 -15.43 28.35 -2.14
C LYS A 95 -14.69 28.53 -3.47
N THR A 96 -14.01 27.48 -3.94
CA THR A 96 -13.31 27.48 -5.24
C THR A 96 -14.28 27.58 -6.42
N ALA A 97 -15.45 26.94 -6.32
CA ALA A 97 -16.52 27.03 -7.32
C ALA A 97 -17.34 28.33 -7.24
N ASN A 98 -16.98 29.27 -6.35
CA ASN A 98 -17.69 30.52 -6.10
C ASN A 98 -19.17 30.32 -5.71
N LEU A 99 -19.47 29.21 -5.01
CA LEU A 99 -20.79 28.86 -4.50
C LEU A 99 -20.98 29.34 -3.05
N PRO A 100 -22.24 29.46 -2.58
CA PRO A 100 -22.53 29.75 -1.18
C PRO A 100 -21.91 28.68 -0.27
N THR A 101 -21.03 29.10 0.63
CA THR A 101 -20.40 28.22 1.61
C THR A 101 -21.20 28.23 2.90
N LEU A 102 -21.90 27.13 3.19
CA LEU A 102 -22.48 26.86 4.50
C LEU A 102 -21.40 26.22 5.39
N GLY A 103 -21.31 26.64 6.65
CA GLY A 103 -20.31 26.14 7.61
C GLY A 103 -19.00 26.93 7.68
N VAL A 104 -18.10 26.47 8.55
CA VAL A 104 -16.77 27.05 8.79
C VAL A 104 -15.74 26.04 8.27
N PRO A 105 -14.70 26.46 7.53
CA PRO A 105 -13.67 25.54 7.08
C PRO A 105 -13.00 24.86 8.28
N TYR A 106 -12.66 23.58 8.12
CA TYR A 106 -11.80 22.92 9.08
C TYR A 106 -10.46 23.67 9.18
N GLY A 107 -9.95 23.84 10.40
CA GLY A 107 -8.68 24.52 10.63
C GLY A 107 -7.47 23.69 10.21
N GLY A 108 -6.27 24.18 10.55
CA GLY A 108 -5.03 23.47 10.25
C GLY A 108 -4.76 23.40 8.75
N TRP A 109 -4.56 22.18 8.21
CA TRP A 109 -4.21 21.97 6.80
C TRP A 109 -5.37 22.26 5.83
N GLU A 110 -6.61 22.33 6.34
CA GLU A 110 -7.81 22.68 5.56
C GLU A 110 -8.22 24.16 5.74
N SER A 111 -7.41 24.96 6.45
CA SER A 111 -7.70 26.37 6.70
C SER A 111 -7.71 27.17 5.39
N SER A 112 -8.56 28.21 5.35
CA SER A 112 -8.83 29.05 4.16
C SER A 112 -7.63 29.77 3.54
N ASP A 113 -6.48 29.70 4.20
CA ASP A 113 -5.21 30.34 3.93
C ASP A 113 -4.11 29.34 3.48
N GLN A 114 -4.37 28.03 3.55
CA GLN A 114 -3.40 26.97 3.18
C GLN A 114 -3.65 26.38 1.79
N GLU A 115 -2.62 25.95 1.07
CA GLU A 115 -2.76 25.37 -0.28
C GLU A 115 -3.20 23.89 -0.30
N LEU A 116 -3.12 23.20 0.85
CA LEU A 116 -3.44 21.76 0.98
C LEU A 116 -4.95 21.46 1.12
N ARG A 117 -5.79 22.48 1.00
CA ARG A 117 -7.26 22.37 1.11
C ARG A 117 -7.81 21.35 0.11
N GLY A 118 -8.57 20.38 0.61
CA GLY A 118 -9.25 19.35 -0.18
C GLY A 118 -8.50 18.02 -0.29
N HIS A 119 -7.23 17.92 0.12
CA HIS A 119 -6.50 16.66 0.14
C HIS A 119 -7.13 15.68 1.15
N PHE A 120 -7.52 16.19 2.31
CA PHE A 120 -8.17 15.38 3.34
C PHE A 120 -9.53 14.85 2.85
N VAL A 121 -10.32 15.70 2.20
CA VAL A 121 -11.67 15.37 1.70
C VAL A 121 -11.61 14.26 0.64
N GLY A 122 -10.65 14.35 -0.30
CA GLY A 122 -10.43 13.32 -1.32
C GLY A 122 -10.06 11.97 -0.71
N GLN A 123 -9.27 11.98 0.36
CA GLN A 123 -8.91 10.75 1.07
C GLN A 123 -10.09 10.19 1.87
N CYS A 124 -10.86 11.03 2.56
CA CYS A 124 -12.06 10.61 3.30
C CYS A 124 -13.10 9.92 2.42
N THR A 125 -13.36 10.46 1.22
CA THR A 125 -14.32 9.87 0.28
C THR A 125 -13.86 8.51 -0.25
N SER A 126 -12.56 8.36 -0.53
CA SER A 126 -11.97 7.07 -0.89
C SER A 126 -12.09 6.05 0.24
N ILE A 127 -11.80 6.44 1.48
CA ILE A 127 -11.90 5.55 2.65
C ILE A 127 -13.34 5.10 2.91
N LEU A 128 -14.32 6.00 2.77
CA LEU A 128 -15.74 5.64 2.93
C LEU A 128 -16.23 4.64 1.88
N GLY A 129 -15.68 4.66 0.67
CA GLY A 129 -16.03 3.68 -0.37
C GLY A 129 -15.43 2.29 -0.17
N VAL A 130 -14.49 2.17 0.77
CA VAL A 130 -13.70 0.95 1.00
C VAL A 130 -14.08 0.29 2.32
N ILE A 131 -14.44 1.06 3.36
CA ILE A 131 -14.95 0.52 4.64
C ILE A 131 -16.37 -0.03 4.49
#